data_AF-A0AA51DI96-F1
#
_entry.id   AF-A0AA51DI96-F1
#
_cell.length_a   1.000
_cell.length_b   1.000
_cell.length_c   1.000
_cell.angle_alpha   90.00
_cell.angle_beta   90.00
_cell.angle_gamma   90.00
#
_symmetry.space_group_name_H-M   'P 1'
#
loop_
_entity.id
_entity.type
_entity.pdbx_description
1 polymer ?
#
loop_
_entity_poly.entity_id
_entity_poly.type
_entity_poly.pdbx_seq_one_letter_code
_entity_poly.pdbx_strand_id
1 'polypeptide(L)' 'MGDIRNEIKSYITKSGWTLTDIAKTMNEKYGTDTTTQNLSNKLSRGTIKYSECKQIAEIIGYKIEWNKKN' A
#
# COMPACT_ATOMS: atom_id res chain seq x y z
N MET A 1 10.22 -16.61 2.61
CA MET A 1 10.00 -15.20 3.00
C MET A 1 8.99 -14.65 2.02
N GLY A 2 7.78 -14.29 2.46
CA GLY A 2 6.77 -13.74 1.55
C GLY A 2 7.29 -12.46 0.92
N ASP A 3 7.24 -12.36 -0.40
CA ASP A 3 7.52 -11.13 -1.13
C ASP A 3 6.59 -10.02 -0.61
N ILE A 4 7.15 -8.89 -0.11
CA ILE A 4 6.42 -7.72 0.39
C ILE A 4 5.33 -7.30 -0.60
N ARG A 5 5.60 -7.45 -1.90
CA ARG A 5 4.63 -7.22 -2.96
C ARG A 5 3.38 -8.08 -2.79
N ASN A 6 3.56 -9.38 -2.57
CA ASN A 6 2.44 -10.33 -2.48
C ASN A 6 1.63 -10.10 -1.22
N GLU A 7 2.29 -9.79 -0.09
CA GLU A 7 1.60 -9.46 1.15
C GLU A 7 0.69 -8.23 0.97
N ILE A 8 1.25 -7.09 0.55
CA ILE A 8 0.49 -5.85 0.39
C ILE A 8 -0.61 -6.00 -0.66
N LYS A 9 -0.31 -6.61 -1.84
CA LYS A 9 -1.32 -6.83 -2.87
C LYS A 9 -2.45 -7.73 -2.39
N SER A 10 -2.16 -8.74 -1.57
CA SER A 10 -3.19 -9.64 -1.04
C SER A 10 -4.18 -8.89 -0.15
N TYR A 11 -3.73 -7.96 0.69
CA TYR A 11 -4.61 -7.13 1.51
C TYR A 11 -5.44 -6.16 0.66
N ILE A 12 -4.84 -5.51 -0.34
CA ILE A 12 -5.55 -4.63 -1.28
C ILE A 12 -6.71 -5.38 -1.94
N THR A 13 -6.43 -6.56 -2.52
CA THR A 13 -7.45 -7.36 -3.20
C THR A 13 -8.51 -7.90 -2.23
N LYS A 14 -8.12 -8.35 -1.03
CA LYS A 14 -9.07 -8.82 0.00
C LYS A 14 -10.03 -7.73 0.47
N SER A 15 -9.59 -6.48 0.49
CA SER A 15 -10.43 -5.34 0.84
C SER A 15 -11.32 -4.85 -0.32
N GLY A 16 -11.27 -5.50 -1.49
CA GLY A 16 -12.05 -5.10 -2.66
C GLY A 16 -11.51 -3.89 -3.41
N TRP A 17 -10.25 -3.50 -3.16
CA TRP A 17 -9.59 -2.38 -3.82
C TRP A 17 -8.69 -2.87 -4.97
N THR A 18 -8.50 -2.03 -5.97
CA THR A 18 -7.44 -2.22 -6.97
C THR A 18 -6.28 -1.27 -6.72
N LEU A 19 -5.08 -1.58 -7.24
CA LEU A 19 -3.92 -0.69 -7.12
C LEU A 19 -4.15 0.66 -7.83
N THR A 20 -5.03 0.69 -8.82
CA THR A 20 -5.45 1.93 -9.50
C THR A 20 -6.32 2.79 -8.59
N ASP A 21 -7.29 2.19 -7.90
CA ASP A 21 -8.10 2.91 -6.91
C ASP A 21 -7.21 3.50 -5.81
N ILE A 22 -6.26 2.72 -5.31
CA ILE A 22 -5.27 3.19 -4.33
C ILE A 22 -4.49 4.40 -4.86
N ALA A 23 -3.91 4.33 -6.06
CA ALA A 23 -3.15 5.45 -6.62
C ALA A 23 -4.01 6.72 -6.75
N LYS A 24 -5.25 6.56 -7.25
CA LYS A 24 -6.21 7.66 -7.38
C LYS A 24 -6.55 8.27 -6.02
N THR A 25 -6.95 7.45 -5.06
CA THR A 25 -7.33 7.91 -3.71
C THR A 25 -6.14 8.52 -2.96
N MET A 26 -4.92 8.02 -3.17
CA MET A 26 -3.73 8.62 -2.58
C MET A 26 -3.53 10.05 -3.07
N ASN A 27 -3.68 10.28 -4.37
CA ASN A 27 -3.56 11.61 -4.97
C ASN A 27 -4.68 12.54 -4.48
N GLU A 28 -5.92 12.05 -4.40
CA GLU A 28 -7.07 12.83 -3.93
C GLU A 28 -7.00 13.19 -2.44
N LYS A 29 -6.64 12.23 -1.57
CA LYS A 29 -6.69 12.39 -0.11
C LYS A 29 -5.42 13.00 0.49
N TYR A 30 -4.26 12.72 -0.09
CA TYR A 30 -2.96 13.12 0.48
C TYR A 30 -2.17 14.06 -0.43
N GLY A 31 -2.73 14.48 -1.57
CA GLY A 31 -2.05 15.39 -2.51
C GLY A 31 -0.76 14.81 -3.10
N THR A 32 -0.66 13.48 -3.19
CA THR A 32 0.49 12.83 -3.81
C THR A 32 0.43 12.95 -5.33
N ASP A 33 1.57 12.70 -5.99
CA ASP A 33 1.65 12.46 -7.43
C ASP A 33 2.17 11.05 -7.67
N THR A 34 1.30 10.06 -7.50
CA THR A 34 1.63 8.65 -7.73
C THR A 34 0.74 8.02 -8.79
N THR A 35 1.25 6.96 -9.41
CA THR A 35 0.55 6.20 -10.44
C THR A 35 0.51 4.72 -10.08
N THR A 36 -0.43 3.97 -10.67
CA THR A 36 -0.49 2.51 -10.52
C THR A 36 0.84 1.85 -10.85
N GLN A 37 1.52 2.30 -11.91
CA GLN A 37 2.83 1.80 -12.31
C GLN A 37 3.91 2.12 -11.27
N ASN A 38 3.92 3.34 -10.72
CA ASN A 38 4.87 3.74 -9.69
C ASN A 38 4.72 2.86 -8.43
N LEU A 39 3.49 2.66 -7.95
CA LEU A 39 3.22 1.79 -6.81
C LEU A 39 3.61 0.33 -7.11
N SER A 40 3.26 -0.19 -8.29
CA SER A 40 3.61 -1.56 -8.68
C SER A 40 5.12 -1.76 -8.74
N ASN A 41 5.87 -0.80 -9.29
CA ASN A 41 7.33 -0.83 -9.35
C ASN A 41 7.96 -0.78 -7.95
N LYS A 42 7.47 0.10 -7.07
CA LYS A 42 7.95 0.22 -5.69
C LYS A 42 7.72 -1.06 -4.89
N LEU A 43 6.54 -1.66 -5.02
CA LEU A 43 6.22 -2.95 -4.39
C LEU A 43 7.15 -4.05 -4.91
N SER A 44 7.35 -4.12 -6.23
CA SER A 44 8.19 -5.15 -6.86
C SER A 44 9.67 -5.03 -6.51
N ARG A 45 10.16 -3.80 -6.30
CA ARG A 45 11.57 -3.52 -5.96
C ARG A 45 11.81 -3.45 -4.45
N GLY A 46 10.77 -3.57 -3.63
CA GLY A 46 10.87 -3.38 -2.17
C GLY A 46 11.25 -1.95 -1.75
N THR A 47 11.01 -0.95 -2.62
CA THR A 47 11.37 0.46 -2.37
C THR A 47 10.18 1.32 -1.93
N ILE A 48 9.04 0.69 -1.63
CA ILE A 48 7.87 1.39 -1.10
C ILE A 48 8.17 2.00 0.27
N LYS A 49 7.84 3.27 0.47
CA LYS A 49 8.09 3.96 1.73
C LYS A 49 7.09 3.52 2.79
N TYR A 50 7.51 3.53 4.05
CA TYR A 50 6.62 3.23 5.18
C TYR A 50 5.39 4.17 5.25
N SER A 51 5.55 5.44 4.87
CA SER A 51 4.43 6.39 4.77
C SER A 51 3.39 5.94 3.75
N GLU A 52 3.83 5.42 2.60
CA GLU A 52 2.95 4.91 1.55
C GLU A 52 2.24 3.65 2.04
N CYS A 53 2.93 2.73 2.73
CA CYS A 53 2.28 1.57 3.34
C CYS A 53 1.18 1.96 4.33
N LYS A 54 1.42 3.00 5.16
CA LYS A 54 0.40 3.51 6.10
C LYS A 54 -0.79 4.13 5.37
N GLN A 55 -0.55 4.90 4.31
CA GLN A 55 -1.61 5.49 3.49
C GLN A 55 -2.45 4.40 2.80
N ILE A 56 -1.80 3.38 2.24
CA ILE A 56 -2.46 2.22 1.65
C ILE A 56 -3.34 1.54 2.70
N ALA A 57 -2.78 1.20 3.86
CA ALA A 57 -3.51 0.57 4.96
C ALA A 57 -4.76 1.38 5.33
N GLU A 58 -4.61 2.68 5.54
CA GLU A 58 -5.73 3.57 5.89
C GLU A 58 -6.82 3.58 4.81
N ILE A 59 -6.46 3.63 3.52
CA ILE A 59 -7.42 3.58 2.40
C ILE A 59 -8.21 2.27 2.41
N ILE A 60 -7.55 1.15 2.67
CA ILE A 60 -8.19 -0.17 2.65
C ILE A 60 -8.89 -0.55 3.96
N GLY A 61 -8.96 0.37 4.93
CA GLY A 61 -9.63 0.16 6.23
C GLY A 61 -8.77 -0.54 7.29
N TYR A 62 -7.45 -0.46 7.18
CA TYR A 62 -6.47 -1.08 8.09
C TYR A 62 -5.59 -0.03 8.76
N LYS A 63 -4.86 -0.46 9.80
CA LYS A 63 -3.78 0.31 10.44
C LYS A 63 -2.54 -0.55 10.59
N ILE A 64 -1.37 0.07 10.53
CA ILE A 64 -0.08 -0.60 10.79
C ILE A 64 0.36 -0.27 12.22
N GLU A 65 0.62 -1.30 13.03
CA GLU A 65 1.00 -1.16 14.44
C GLU A 65 2.26 -1.98 14.76
N TRP A 66 3.11 -1.43 15.63
CA TRP A 66 4.26 -2.13 16.18
C TRP A 66 3.83 -2.91 17.42
N ASN A 67 3.89 -4.24 17.34
CA ASN A 67 3.66 -5.11 18.49
C ASN A 67 5.01 -5.58 19.03
N LYS A 68 5.29 -5.25 20.29
CA LYS A 68 6.51 -5.70 20.96
C LYS A 68 6.49 -7.23 21.02
N LYS A 69 7.54 -7.88 20.53
CA LYS A 69 7.71 -9.32 20.70
C LYS A 69 8.02 -9.58 22.18
N ASN A 70 7.26 -10.50 22.78
CA ASN A 70 7.57 -11.07 24.09
C ASN A 70 8.60 -12.18 23.94
#